data_AF-A0A9W5VNG7-F1
#
_entry.id   AF-A0A9W5VNG7-F1
#
_cell.length_a   1.000
_cell.length_b   1.000
_cell.length_c   1.000
_cell.angle_alpha   90.00
_cell.angle_beta   90.00
_cell.angle_gamma   90.00
#
_symmetry.space_group_name_H-M   'P 1'
#
loop_
_entity.id
_entity.type
_entity.pdbx_description
1 polymer ?
#
loop_
_entity_poly.entity_id
_entity_poly.type
_entity_poly.pdbx_seq_one_letter_code
_entity_poly.pdbx_strand_id
1 'polypeptide(L)'
;HTSNAGSKDSLRDGCVIYDEIHRYENSDVVEVFSSGLGKVPNSREFFITTDGFVREGYLDKMKERAMNILKGKEKEDRLFPFICKLDNPEEVDNPDMWEKANPMFSKPMSQYARGLFKKVMRQYKNLENDPSNRENFMTKRMNWPEVDLTKAVAPWEEIMRTGYEEDGETLREIPDLTHKVAVGGLDYASIKDFASVGLLFKHRENYIWKTHSFVRKGFLDKVKLKAPIYEWAENGLLTIVDEPVINISHIVDWFVKMREMYGVNTIVADTFRLDLVKTALEAEGFTLLYIRNPKAIHSLLAPRVETLFANGQIIFGDNPLMRWYTNNVYVHIKKDGNKEYLKKDEFKRKTDGFQAFIHALWQADNILEEEVEFMLHEIDF
;
A
#
# COMPACT_ATOMS: atom_id res chain seq x y z
N HIS A 1 -25.91 13.02 10.00
CA HIS A 1 -25.87 14.03 8.93
C HIS A 1 -24.95 13.56 7.80
N THR A 2 -25.28 13.86 6.55
CA THR A 2 -24.66 13.33 5.31
C THR A 2 -23.25 13.84 5.02
N SER A 3 -22.46 12.99 4.35
CA SER A 3 -21.01 13.04 4.07
C SER A 3 -20.54 14.02 2.98
N ASN A 4 -21.30 15.06 2.64
CA ASN A 4 -20.90 16.02 1.59
C ASN A 4 -20.29 17.29 2.20
N ALA A 5 -19.00 17.48 1.95
CA ALA A 5 -18.17 18.59 2.42
C ALA A 5 -18.47 19.94 1.72
N GLY A 6 -18.94 19.93 0.47
CA GLY A 6 -19.00 21.12 -0.39
C GLY A 6 -20.02 22.22 -0.06
N SER A 7 -20.64 22.23 1.14
CA SER A 7 -21.63 23.27 1.52
C SER A 7 -21.58 23.70 2.99
N LYS A 8 -20.54 23.32 3.76
CA LYS A 8 -20.60 23.33 5.23
C LYS A 8 -19.55 24.17 5.96
N ASP A 9 -18.70 24.92 5.25
CA ASP A 9 -17.67 25.83 5.82
C ASP A 9 -18.21 26.93 6.76
N SER A 10 -19.53 27.10 6.82
CA SER A 10 -20.21 28.15 7.61
C SER A 10 -20.89 27.63 8.88
N LEU A 11 -20.81 26.33 9.19
CA LEU A 11 -21.43 25.78 10.40
C LEU A 11 -20.55 26.07 11.63
N ARG A 12 -21.16 26.68 12.66
CA ARG A 12 -20.54 26.92 13.97
C ARG A 12 -20.85 25.75 14.90
N ASP A 13 -20.43 24.56 14.52
CA ASP A 13 -20.67 23.37 15.32
C ASP A 13 -19.87 23.46 16.63
N GLY A 14 -20.46 23.04 17.76
CA GLY A 14 -19.75 22.94 19.05
C GLY A 14 -19.19 21.54 19.32
N CYS A 15 -19.60 20.56 18.50
CA CYS A 15 -19.22 19.16 18.63
C CYS A 15 -19.33 18.47 17.27
N VAL A 16 -18.28 17.76 16.86
CA VAL A 16 -18.31 16.89 15.67
C VAL A 16 -17.99 15.46 16.08
N ILE A 17 -18.75 14.50 15.56
CA ILE A 17 -18.54 13.07 15.79
C ILE A 17 -18.27 12.42 14.43
N TYR A 18 -17.04 11.95 14.27
CA TYR A 18 -16.59 11.16 13.14
C TYR A 18 -16.74 9.69 13.48
N ASP A 19 -17.67 9.02 12.80
CA ASP A 19 -17.91 7.59 12.97
C ASP A 19 -17.33 6.79 11.79
N GLU A 20 -16.95 5.55 12.06
CA GLU A 20 -16.34 4.60 11.14
C GLU A 20 -15.09 5.13 10.41
N ILE A 21 -14.22 5.82 11.14
CA ILE A 21 -13.00 6.44 10.59
C ILE A 21 -12.02 5.43 9.96
N HIS A 22 -12.14 4.13 10.24
CA HIS A 22 -11.42 3.07 9.52
C HIS A 22 -11.72 2.99 8.02
N ARG A 23 -12.74 3.71 7.53
CA ARG A 23 -13.08 3.80 6.12
C ARG A 23 -12.44 5.00 5.41
N TYR A 24 -11.81 5.91 6.17
CA TYR A 24 -11.28 7.18 5.68
C TYR A 24 -9.84 6.94 5.24
N GLU A 25 -9.54 7.22 3.98
CA GLU A 25 -8.19 7.04 3.40
C GLU A 25 -7.32 8.29 3.57
N ASN A 26 -7.92 9.46 3.79
CA ASN A 26 -7.23 10.73 4.02
C ASN A 26 -7.97 11.61 5.05
N SER A 27 -7.41 12.78 5.35
CA SER A 27 -7.92 13.73 6.35
C SER A 27 -8.92 14.74 5.82
N ASP A 28 -9.16 14.83 4.50
CA ASP A 28 -9.96 15.88 3.86
C ASP A 28 -11.31 16.15 4.54
N VAL A 29 -12.05 15.08 4.83
CA VAL A 29 -13.38 15.18 5.47
C VAL A 29 -13.25 15.75 6.87
N VAL A 30 -12.24 15.33 7.61
CA VAL A 30 -11.98 15.80 8.98
C VAL A 30 -11.59 17.28 8.93
N GLU A 31 -10.63 17.65 8.09
CA GLU A 31 -10.14 19.03 7.99
C GLU A 31 -11.25 20.04 7.68
N VAL A 32 -12.17 19.70 6.77
CA VAL A 32 -13.31 20.57 6.45
C VAL A 32 -14.17 20.82 7.69
N PHE A 33 -14.55 19.78 8.44
CA PHE A 33 -15.43 19.94 9.60
C PHE A 33 -14.70 20.49 10.83
N SER A 34 -13.44 20.11 11.06
CA SER A 34 -12.60 20.61 12.14
C SER A 34 -12.28 22.11 11.99
N SER A 35 -12.11 22.61 10.78
CA SER A 35 -11.83 24.04 10.54
C SER A 35 -12.96 24.97 11.01
N GLY A 36 -14.23 24.51 10.92
CA GLY A 36 -15.39 25.25 11.39
C GLY A 36 -15.45 25.41 12.91
N LEU A 37 -14.86 24.46 13.65
CA LEU A 37 -14.85 24.42 15.11
C LEU A 37 -13.97 25.51 15.74
N GLY A 38 -12.94 25.98 15.03
CA GLY A 38 -12.02 27.02 15.53
C GLY A 38 -12.71 28.36 15.87
N LYS A 39 -13.95 28.56 15.41
CA LYS A 39 -14.77 29.74 15.68
C LYS A 39 -15.67 29.60 16.92
N VAL A 40 -15.63 28.45 17.61
CA VAL A 40 -16.49 28.13 18.75
C VAL A 40 -15.63 27.80 19.98
N PRO A 41 -15.82 28.48 21.12
CA PRO A 41 -15.08 28.15 22.34
C PRO A 41 -15.44 26.75 22.85
N ASN A 42 -14.43 26.02 23.35
CA ASN A 42 -14.57 24.66 23.92
C ASN A 42 -15.21 23.64 22.96
N SER A 43 -14.89 23.73 21.67
CA SER A 43 -15.30 22.74 20.68
C SER A 43 -14.79 21.33 21.02
N ARG A 44 -15.55 20.30 20.65
CA ARG A 44 -15.18 18.90 20.89
C ARG A 44 -15.24 18.07 19.61
N GLU A 45 -14.33 17.12 19.52
CA GLU A 45 -14.28 16.15 18.43
C GLU A 45 -14.26 14.75 19.03
N PHE A 46 -15.06 13.86 18.46
CA PHE A 46 -15.07 12.44 18.81
C PHE A 46 -14.81 11.63 17.57
N PHE A 47 -13.89 10.68 17.69
CA PHE A 47 -13.54 9.76 16.62
C PHE A 47 -13.86 8.35 17.11
N ILE A 48 -14.82 7.71 16.45
CA ILE A 48 -15.34 6.40 16.85
C ILE A 48 -15.11 5.44 15.69
N THR A 49 -14.54 4.27 15.97
CA THR A 49 -14.36 3.23 14.95
C THR A 49 -14.06 1.87 15.56
N THR A 50 -14.16 0.86 14.72
CA THR A 50 -13.45 -0.43 14.84
C THR A 50 -12.24 -0.44 13.90
N ASP A 51 -11.42 -1.48 13.94
CA ASP A 51 -10.36 -1.67 12.96
C ASP A 51 -10.94 -1.94 11.56
N GLY A 52 -10.13 -1.74 10.54
CA GLY A 52 -10.53 -1.85 9.15
C GLY A 52 -9.52 -2.54 8.26
N PHE A 53 -9.85 -2.58 6.98
CA PHE A 53 -9.01 -3.12 5.92
C PHE A 53 -8.30 -2.04 5.10
N VAL A 54 -8.62 -0.76 5.33
CA VAL A 54 -7.88 0.35 4.76
C VAL A 54 -6.55 0.45 5.52
N ARG A 55 -5.44 0.48 4.78
CA ARG A 55 -4.08 0.68 5.30
C ARG A 55 -3.50 1.98 4.76
N GLU A 56 -2.60 2.58 5.54
CA GLU A 56 -2.09 3.96 5.36
C GLU A 56 -3.22 4.99 5.28
N GLY A 57 -4.38 4.66 5.86
CA GLY A 57 -5.52 5.57 5.91
C GLY A 57 -5.45 6.54 7.08
N TYR A 58 -6.50 7.33 7.25
CA TYR A 58 -6.62 8.26 8.37
C TYR A 58 -6.53 7.56 9.74
N LEU A 59 -7.13 6.38 9.86
CA LEU A 59 -7.07 5.60 11.10
C LEU A 59 -5.64 5.20 11.47
N ASP A 60 -4.78 4.85 10.51
CA ASP A 60 -3.42 4.40 10.82
C ASP A 60 -2.57 5.56 11.34
N LYS A 61 -2.63 6.73 10.69
CA LYS A 61 -2.02 7.97 11.19
C LYS A 61 -2.55 8.34 12.59
N MET A 62 -3.85 8.14 12.81
CA MET A 62 -4.47 8.43 14.11
C MET A 62 -4.08 7.42 15.21
N LYS A 63 -3.91 6.14 14.86
CA LYS A 63 -3.37 5.12 15.78
C LYS A 63 -1.92 5.42 16.14
N GLU A 64 -1.11 5.83 15.18
CA GLU A 64 0.28 6.23 15.41
C GLU A 64 0.36 7.38 16.41
N ARG A 65 -0.36 8.49 16.16
CA ARG A 65 -0.51 9.61 17.09
C ARG A 65 -0.98 9.16 18.48
N ALA A 66 -2.02 8.32 18.53
CA ALA A 66 -2.53 7.77 19.79
C ALA A 66 -1.47 6.97 20.55
N MET A 67 -0.67 6.15 19.85
CA MET A 67 0.41 5.38 20.46
C MET A 67 1.56 6.27 20.93
N ASN A 68 1.90 7.35 20.21
CA ASN A 68 2.89 8.34 20.66
C ASN A 68 2.47 9.01 21.98
N ILE A 69 1.19 9.36 22.10
CA ILE A 69 0.61 9.91 23.33
C ILE A 69 0.67 8.88 24.47
N LEU A 70 0.21 7.65 24.23
CA LEU A 70 0.21 6.57 25.23
C LEU A 70 1.62 6.19 25.70
N LYS A 71 2.63 6.28 24.82
CA LYS A 71 4.05 6.07 25.14
C LYS A 71 4.71 7.30 25.79
N GLY A 72 4.00 8.43 25.89
CA GLY A 72 4.52 9.67 26.47
C GLY A 72 5.52 10.43 25.57
N LYS A 73 5.60 10.09 24.28
CA LYS A 73 6.41 10.81 23.27
C LYS A 73 5.80 12.19 22.96
N GLU A 74 4.48 12.30 22.94
CA GLU A 74 3.74 13.54 22.66
C GLU A 74 2.88 13.96 23.87
N LYS A 75 3.37 14.93 24.66
CA LYS A 75 2.74 15.35 25.93
C LYS A 75 1.77 16.51 25.80
N GLU A 76 1.91 17.33 24.76
CA GLU A 76 1.10 18.52 24.52
C GLU A 76 -0.12 18.24 23.62
N ASP A 77 -0.26 17.00 23.18
CA ASP A 77 -1.39 16.61 22.34
C ASP A 77 -2.69 16.56 23.16
N ARG A 78 -3.77 17.08 22.59
CA ARG A 78 -5.10 17.16 23.23
C ARG A 78 -5.98 15.94 22.99
N LEU A 79 -5.54 15.01 22.13
CA LEU A 79 -6.26 13.78 21.85
C LEU A 79 -6.24 12.90 23.10
N PHE A 80 -7.41 12.40 23.49
CA PHE A 80 -7.55 11.38 24.52
C PHE A 80 -7.74 10.01 23.85
N PRO A 81 -6.69 9.19 23.72
CA PRO A 81 -6.80 7.88 23.10
C PRO A 81 -7.41 6.86 24.06
N PHE A 82 -8.48 6.18 23.61
CA PHE A 82 -9.05 5.02 24.28
C PHE A 82 -9.17 3.88 23.27
N ILE A 83 -8.26 2.90 23.37
CA ILE A 83 -8.13 1.80 22.41
C ILE A 83 -8.49 0.50 23.11
N CYS A 84 -9.49 -0.20 22.59
CA CYS A 84 -9.90 -1.53 23.03
C CYS A 84 -9.54 -2.54 21.94
N LYS A 85 -8.54 -3.38 22.19
CA LYS A 85 -8.12 -4.45 21.28
C LYS A 85 -7.53 -5.61 22.06
N LEU A 86 -7.37 -6.76 21.40
CA LEU A 86 -6.50 -7.82 21.94
C LEU A 86 -5.04 -7.35 21.98
N ASP A 87 -4.27 -7.91 22.90
CA ASP A 87 -2.83 -7.63 23.01
C ASP A 87 -2.03 -8.55 22.08
N ASN A 88 -2.53 -9.76 21.84
CA ASN A 88 -1.94 -10.77 20.96
C ASN A 88 -3.05 -11.52 20.18
N PRO A 89 -2.84 -11.87 18.89
CA PRO A 89 -3.82 -12.61 18.10
C PRO A 89 -4.24 -13.96 18.70
N GLU A 90 -3.36 -14.66 19.43
CA GLU A 90 -3.61 -15.95 20.08
C GLU A 90 -4.65 -15.83 21.21
N GLU A 91 -4.85 -14.63 21.78
CA GLU A 91 -5.86 -14.41 22.81
C GLU A 91 -7.29 -14.62 22.29
N VAL A 92 -7.49 -14.65 20.96
CA VAL A 92 -8.80 -14.93 20.37
C VAL A 92 -9.34 -16.30 20.79
N ASP A 93 -8.46 -17.26 21.05
CA ASP A 93 -8.85 -18.61 21.45
C ASP A 93 -9.24 -18.70 22.94
N ASN A 94 -9.09 -17.60 23.69
CA ASN A 94 -9.55 -17.45 25.06
C ASN A 94 -10.70 -16.41 25.16
N PRO A 95 -11.97 -16.86 25.23
CA PRO A 95 -13.13 -15.97 25.33
C PRO A 95 -13.16 -15.02 26.52
N ASP A 96 -12.43 -15.33 27.61
CA ASP A 96 -12.32 -14.42 28.75
C ASP A 96 -11.47 -13.17 28.41
N MET A 97 -10.59 -13.24 27.40
CA MET A 97 -9.79 -12.09 26.95
C MET A 97 -10.57 -11.15 26.02
N TRP A 98 -11.74 -11.57 25.51
CA TRP A 98 -12.50 -10.78 24.54
C TRP A 98 -13.04 -9.47 25.12
N GLU A 99 -13.08 -9.32 26.44
CA GLU A 99 -13.45 -8.07 27.10
C GLU A 99 -12.47 -6.91 26.82
N LYS A 100 -11.21 -7.22 26.49
CA LYS A 100 -10.20 -6.22 26.09
C LYS A 100 -10.60 -5.48 24.81
N ALA A 101 -11.06 -6.23 23.82
CA ALA A 101 -11.54 -5.69 22.55
C ALA A 101 -13.02 -5.24 22.62
N ASN A 102 -13.81 -5.85 23.51
CA ASN A 102 -15.23 -5.60 23.66
C ASN A 102 -15.55 -5.29 25.13
N PRO A 103 -15.41 -4.04 25.58
CA PRO A 103 -15.64 -3.66 26.98
C PRO A 103 -17.00 -4.08 27.54
N MET A 104 -18.01 -4.23 26.66
CA MET A 104 -19.34 -4.74 27.03
C MET A 104 -19.33 -6.16 27.63
N PHE A 105 -18.28 -6.95 27.43
CA PHE A 105 -18.15 -8.29 28.01
C PHE A 105 -17.60 -8.28 29.44
N SER A 106 -17.22 -7.11 29.97
CA SER A 106 -16.76 -6.97 31.36
C SER A 106 -17.78 -7.53 32.34
N LYS A 107 -17.31 -8.31 33.32
CA LYS A 107 -18.18 -8.94 34.33
C LYS A 107 -18.55 -7.91 35.43
N PRO A 108 -19.79 -7.93 35.94
CA PRO A 108 -20.91 -8.76 35.52
C PRO A 108 -21.55 -8.27 34.21
N MET A 109 -21.79 -9.21 33.28
CA MET A 109 -22.41 -8.87 31.98
C MET A 109 -23.91 -8.55 32.12
N SER A 110 -24.32 -7.46 31.46
CA SER A 110 -25.74 -7.12 31.28
C SER A 110 -26.49 -8.19 30.47
N GLN A 111 -27.83 -8.15 30.46
CA GLN A 111 -28.63 -9.06 29.63
C GLN A 111 -28.29 -8.92 28.14
N TYR A 112 -28.09 -7.69 27.66
CA TYR A 112 -27.68 -7.41 26.29
C TYR A 112 -26.28 -7.98 26.00
N ALA A 113 -25.32 -7.75 26.89
CA ALA A 113 -23.94 -8.25 26.76
C ALA A 113 -23.91 -9.78 26.66
N ARG A 114 -24.70 -10.49 27.49
CA ARG A 114 -24.84 -11.95 27.40
C ARG A 114 -25.36 -12.42 26.04
N GLY A 115 -26.31 -11.70 25.45
CA GLY A 115 -26.83 -11.98 24.10
C GLY A 115 -25.77 -11.76 23.01
N LEU A 116 -25.04 -10.65 23.09
CA LEU A 116 -23.96 -10.33 22.17
C LEU A 116 -22.81 -11.34 22.28
N PHE A 117 -22.38 -11.69 23.49
CA PHE A 117 -21.35 -12.68 23.73
C PHE A 117 -21.70 -14.04 23.09
N LYS A 118 -22.94 -14.53 23.26
CA LYS A 118 -23.41 -15.75 22.59
C LYS A 118 -23.33 -15.65 21.05
N LYS A 119 -23.66 -14.49 20.48
CA LYS A 119 -23.56 -14.26 19.04
C LYS A 119 -22.11 -14.29 18.56
N VAL A 120 -21.20 -13.61 19.26
CA VAL A 120 -19.76 -13.57 18.92
C VAL A 120 -19.13 -14.96 19.10
N MET A 121 -19.47 -15.66 20.17
CA MET A 121 -19.05 -17.05 20.40
C MET A 121 -19.48 -17.98 19.27
N ARG A 122 -20.71 -17.85 18.76
CA ARG A 122 -21.17 -18.63 17.61
C ARG A 122 -20.40 -18.26 16.34
N GLN A 123 -20.10 -16.98 16.12
CA GLN A 123 -19.28 -16.54 14.99
C GLN A 123 -17.88 -17.15 15.05
N TYR A 124 -17.26 -17.16 16.24
CA TYR A 124 -15.96 -17.78 16.48
C TYR A 124 -15.98 -19.29 16.19
N LYS A 125 -16.94 -20.04 16.76
CA LYS A 125 -17.07 -21.49 16.51
C LYS A 125 -17.30 -21.83 15.03
N ASN A 126 -17.97 -20.95 14.29
CA ASN A 126 -18.18 -21.14 12.86
C ASN A 126 -16.90 -20.97 12.03
N LEU A 127 -15.83 -20.39 12.58
CA LEU A 127 -14.55 -20.24 11.86
C LEU A 127 -13.92 -21.58 11.51
N GLU A 128 -14.19 -22.66 12.26
CA GLU A 128 -13.75 -24.01 11.89
C GLU A 128 -14.34 -24.46 10.53
N ASN A 129 -15.58 -24.06 10.24
CA ASN A 129 -16.27 -24.40 9.00
C ASN A 129 -16.07 -23.36 7.89
N ASP A 130 -15.73 -22.13 8.26
CA ASP A 130 -15.42 -21.03 7.35
C ASP A 130 -14.17 -20.26 7.79
N PRO A 131 -12.97 -20.84 7.58
CA PRO A 131 -11.70 -20.20 7.95
C PRO A 131 -11.50 -18.86 7.22
N SER A 132 -12.12 -18.68 6.05
CA SER A 132 -12.01 -17.46 5.24
C SER A 132 -12.57 -16.22 5.95
N ASN A 133 -13.48 -16.40 6.90
CA ASN A 133 -14.06 -15.32 7.68
C ASN A 133 -13.25 -14.96 8.93
N ARG A 134 -12.13 -15.65 9.20
CA ARG A 134 -11.26 -15.38 10.36
C ARG A 134 -10.69 -13.96 10.32
N GLU A 135 -10.21 -13.52 9.16
CA GLU A 135 -9.69 -12.16 8.94
C GLU A 135 -10.70 -11.08 9.38
N ASN A 136 -11.95 -11.24 8.94
CA ASN A 136 -13.04 -10.34 9.27
C ASN A 136 -13.44 -10.43 10.74
N PHE A 137 -13.45 -11.63 11.32
CA PHE A 137 -13.70 -11.81 12.75
C PHE A 137 -12.64 -11.12 13.59
N MET A 138 -11.36 -11.32 13.31
CA MET A 138 -10.26 -10.66 14.03
C MET A 138 -10.34 -9.14 13.92
N THR A 139 -10.46 -8.64 12.69
CA THR A 139 -10.48 -7.19 12.42
C THR A 139 -11.68 -6.52 13.08
N LYS A 140 -12.88 -7.12 12.99
CA LYS A 140 -14.12 -6.47 13.44
C LYS A 140 -14.60 -6.82 14.85
N ARG A 141 -14.22 -7.98 15.39
CA ARG A 141 -14.61 -8.41 16.75
C ARG A 141 -13.49 -8.26 17.76
N MET A 142 -12.24 -8.49 17.33
CA MET A 142 -11.09 -8.46 18.22
C MET A 142 -10.27 -7.18 18.10
N ASN A 143 -10.68 -6.29 17.18
CA ASN A 143 -9.98 -5.05 16.86
C ASN A 143 -8.49 -5.30 16.56
N TRP A 144 -8.23 -6.45 15.94
CA TRP A 144 -6.91 -6.93 15.58
C TRP A 144 -6.90 -7.17 14.06
N PRO A 145 -6.24 -6.30 13.28
CA PRO A 145 -6.18 -6.47 11.84
C PRO A 145 -5.30 -7.68 11.54
N GLU A 146 -5.91 -8.77 11.11
CA GLU A 146 -5.17 -9.90 10.58
C GLU A 146 -5.14 -9.78 9.05
N VAL A 147 -4.03 -10.19 8.44
CA VAL A 147 -3.94 -10.34 6.99
C VAL A 147 -3.97 -11.84 6.72
N ASP A 148 -4.89 -12.31 5.88
CA ASP A 148 -4.81 -13.67 5.36
C ASP A 148 -3.58 -13.77 4.44
N LEU A 149 -2.45 -14.21 5.00
CA LEU A 149 -1.17 -14.33 4.30
C LEU A 149 -1.25 -15.27 3.10
N THR A 150 -2.25 -16.15 3.02
CA THR A 150 -2.44 -17.02 1.84
C THR A 150 -2.92 -16.25 0.62
N LYS A 151 -3.43 -15.02 0.81
CA LYS A 151 -4.03 -14.16 -0.22
C LYS A 151 -3.36 -12.80 -0.35
N ALA A 152 -2.37 -12.50 0.47
CA ALA A 152 -1.57 -11.28 0.39
C ALA A 152 -0.17 -11.60 -0.14
N VAL A 153 0.48 -10.61 -0.74
CA VAL A 153 1.87 -10.77 -1.22
C VAL A 153 2.82 -10.93 -0.03
N ALA A 154 2.57 -10.17 1.04
CA ALA A 154 3.34 -10.18 2.28
C ALA A 154 2.46 -9.62 3.43
N PRO A 155 2.78 -9.90 4.71
CA PRO A 155 2.25 -9.18 5.86
C PRO A 155 2.43 -7.66 5.71
N TRP A 156 1.56 -6.89 6.36
CA TRP A 156 1.61 -5.43 6.27
C TRP A 156 2.92 -4.87 6.83
N GLU A 157 3.43 -5.48 7.90
CA GLU A 157 4.70 -5.13 8.53
C GLU A 157 5.89 -5.30 7.56
N GLU A 158 5.88 -6.35 6.73
CA GLU A 158 6.90 -6.56 5.69
C GLU A 158 6.77 -5.56 4.54
N ILE A 159 5.53 -5.19 4.17
CA ILE A 159 5.30 -4.12 3.19
C ILE A 159 5.81 -2.77 3.73
N MET A 160 5.60 -2.48 5.02
CA MET A 160 6.14 -1.26 5.66
C MET A 160 7.67 -1.25 5.67
N ARG A 161 8.32 -2.41 5.90
CA ARG A 161 9.78 -2.57 5.84
C ARG A 161 10.42 -2.25 4.47
N THR A 162 9.60 -2.05 3.43
CA THR A 162 10.10 -1.56 2.13
C THR A 162 10.44 -0.07 2.15
N GLY A 163 9.86 0.69 3.06
CA GLY A 163 10.15 2.12 3.25
C GLY A 163 10.87 2.43 4.55
N TYR A 164 10.63 1.64 5.60
CA TYR A 164 11.06 1.93 6.97
C TYR A 164 11.92 0.81 7.56
N GLU A 165 12.78 1.15 8.52
CA GLU A 165 13.51 0.20 9.34
C GLU A 165 12.56 -0.56 10.30
N GLU A 166 13.09 -1.50 11.08
CA GLU A 166 12.28 -2.33 12.00
C GLU A 166 11.53 -1.52 13.08
N ASP A 167 11.97 -0.29 13.35
CA ASP A 167 11.29 0.62 14.27
C ASP A 167 9.97 1.19 13.72
N GLY A 168 9.74 1.07 12.41
CA GLY A 168 8.57 1.57 11.70
C GLY A 168 8.50 3.10 11.56
N GLU A 169 9.55 3.83 11.96
CA GLU A 169 9.60 5.30 11.99
C GLU A 169 10.76 5.83 11.12
N THR A 170 11.90 5.13 11.08
CA THR A 170 13.09 5.56 10.34
C THR A 170 13.01 5.12 8.89
N LEU A 171 13.07 6.05 7.94
CA LEU A 171 13.13 5.73 6.51
C LEU A 171 14.43 5.00 6.16
N ARG A 172 14.33 3.93 5.36
CA ARG A 172 15.48 3.20 4.85
C ARG A 172 16.27 4.05 3.87
N GLU A 173 17.57 4.06 4.04
CA GLU A 173 18.46 4.80 3.16
C GLU A 173 18.51 4.13 1.77
N ILE A 174 18.24 4.93 0.73
CA ILE A 174 18.49 4.51 -0.65
C ILE A 174 19.94 4.90 -0.98
N PRO A 175 20.83 3.94 -1.28
CA PRO A 175 22.20 4.24 -1.65
C PRO A 175 22.25 5.08 -2.93
N ASP A 176 23.39 5.71 -3.20
CA ASP A 176 23.56 6.38 -4.50
C ASP A 176 23.47 5.36 -5.64
N LEU A 177 22.51 5.59 -6.54
CA LEU A 177 22.22 4.75 -7.69
C LEU A 177 22.75 5.38 -8.99
N THR A 178 23.37 6.55 -8.92
CA THR A 178 23.92 7.24 -10.09
C THR A 178 24.91 6.31 -10.80
N HIS A 179 24.76 6.18 -12.12
CA HIS A 179 25.54 5.27 -12.98
C HIS A 179 25.43 3.77 -12.70
N LYS A 180 24.55 3.31 -11.80
CA LYS A 180 24.31 1.88 -11.61
C LYS A 180 23.41 1.30 -12.68
N VAL A 181 23.73 0.08 -13.12
CA VAL A 181 22.89 -0.67 -14.06
C VAL A 181 21.49 -0.86 -13.46
N ALA A 182 20.47 -0.57 -14.26
CA ALA A 182 19.08 -0.69 -13.88
C ALA A 182 18.27 -1.41 -14.96
N VAL A 183 17.23 -2.13 -14.52
CA VAL A 183 16.21 -2.70 -15.41
C VAL A 183 14.96 -1.84 -15.35
N GLY A 184 14.55 -1.29 -16.48
CA GLY A 184 13.27 -0.60 -16.60
C GLY A 184 12.11 -1.59 -16.55
N GLY A 185 11.06 -1.27 -15.80
CA GLY A 185 9.79 -2.00 -15.82
C GLY A 185 8.65 -1.08 -16.26
N LEU A 186 7.75 -1.61 -17.07
CA LEU A 186 6.59 -0.89 -17.60
C LEU A 186 5.32 -1.74 -17.47
N ASP A 187 4.29 -1.16 -16.86
CA ASP A 187 2.91 -1.63 -16.98
C ASP A 187 2.08 -0.57 -17.72
N TYR A 188 1.65 -0.92 -18.95
CA TYR A 188 0.89 -0.07 -19.85
C TYR A 188 -0.48 -0.67 -20.21
N ALA A 189 -0.98 -1.58 -19.37
CA ALA A 189 -2.20 -2.35 -19.63
C ALA A 189 -3.47 -1.48 -19.70
N SER A 190 -3.57 -0.39 -18.93
CA SER A 190 -4.78 0.45 -18.91
C SER A 190 -4.49 1.94 -19.15
N ILE A 191 -4.24 2.30 -20.41
CA ILE A 191 -4.01 3.71 -20.82
C ILE A 191 -5.20 4.66 -20.58
N LYS A 192 -6.36 4.13 -20.14
CA LYS A 192 -7.51 4.93 -19.75
C LYS A 192 -7.59 5.18 -18.25
N ASP A 193 -6.82 4.45 -17.44
CA ASP A 193 -6.83 4.52 -15.99
C ASP A 193 -5.45 4.94 -15.47
N PHE A 194 -4.54 3.96 -15.37
CA PHE A 194 -3.21 4.06 -14.77
C PHE A 194 -2.19 3.41 -15.71
N ALA A 195 -0.99 3.98 -15.73
CA ALA A 195 0.21 3.36 -16.26
C ALA A 195 1.33 3.57 -15.25
N SER A 196 2.23 2.59 -15.12
CA SER A 196 3.33 2.69 -14.17
C SER A 196 4.65 2.32 -14.82
N VAL A 197 5.67 3.09 -14.47
CA VAL A 197 7.06 2.90 -14.90
C VAL A 197 7.94 2.79 -13.68
N GLY A 198 9.08 2.12 -13.81
CA GLY A 198 10.06 2.11 -12.75
C GLY A 198 11.41 1.55 -13.18
N LEU A 199 12.38 1.71 -12.30
CA LEU A 199 13.74 1.19 -12.42
C LEU A 199 14.00 0.26 -11.24
N LEU A 200 14.43 -0.95 -11.56
CA LEU A 200 14.91 -1.92 -10.61
C LEU A 200 16.43 -1.89 -10.59
N PHE A 201 16.98 -1.66 -9.41
CA PHE A 201 18.41 -1.74 -9.14
C PHE A 201 18.67 -2.90 -8.18
N LYS A 202 19.87 -3.47 -8.26
CA LYS A 202 20.39 -4.40 -7.26
C LYS A 202 21.58 -3.74 -6.57
N HIS A 203 21.55 -3.68 -5.25
CA HIS A 203 22.70 -3.25 -4.46
C HIS A 203 22.93 -4.24 -3.32
N ARG A 204 24.02 -5.01 -3.43
CA ARG A 204 24.25 -6.18 -2.57
C ARG A 204 23.04 -7.12 -2.67
N GLU A 205 22.46 -7.46 -1.52
CA GLU A 205 21.28 -8.32 -1.39
C GLU A 205 19.94 -7.59 -1.60
N ASN A 206 19.95 -6.26 -1.72
CA ASN A 206 18.72 -5.46 -1.79
C ASN A 206 18.33 -5.12 -3.23
N TYR A 207 17.04 -5.27 -3.51
CA TYR A 207 16.36 -4.81 -4.71
C TYR A 207 15.69 -3.46 -4.44
N ILE A 208 16.14 -2.43 -5.13
CA ILE A 208 15.65 -1.07 -4.96
C ILE A 208 14.78 -0.73 -6.16
N TRP A 209 13.52 -0.38 -5.91
CA TRP A 209 12.53 -0.08 -6.94
C TRP A 209 12.12 1.38 -6.87
N LYS A 210 12.58 2.18 -7.83
CA LYS A 210 12.15 3.57 -8.04
C LYS A 210 11.06 3.60 -9.09
N THR A 211 9.90 4.15 -8.78
CA THR A 211 8.73 4.12 -9.67
C THR A 211 8.05 5.47 -9.77
N HIS A 212 7.38 5.67 -10.90
CA HIS A 212 6.46 6.77 -11.16
C HIS A 212 5.19 6.22 -11.81
N SER A 213 4.05 6.85 -11.56
CA SER A 213 2.80 6.48 -12.23
C SER A 213 2.19 7.64 -13.00
N PHE A 214 1.40 7.33 -14.02
CA PHE A 214 0.60 8.28 -14.78
C PHE A 214 -0.86 7.91 -14.62
N VAL A 215 -1.69 8.91 -14.33
CA VAL A 215 -3.10 8.71 -14.02
C VAL A 215 -3.94 9.64 -14.86
N ARG A 216 -4.97 9.11 -15.51
CA ARG A 216 -5.87 9.96 -16.30
C ARG A 216 -6.85 10.72 -15.41
N LYS A 217 -6.93 12.05 -15.57
CA LYS A 217 -7.92 12.89 -14.88
C LYS A 217 -9.36 12.42 -15.13
N GLY A 218 -9.70 12.14 -16.40
CA GLY A 218 -11.03 11.63 -16.77
C GLY A 218 -11.39 10.25 -16.17
N PHE A 219 -10.41 9.49 -15.66
CA PHE A 219 -10.67 8.31 -14.84
C PHE A 219 -11.03 8.70 -13.40
N LEU A 220 -10.25 9.60 -12.79
CA LEU A 220 -10.49 10.13 -11.44
C LEU A 220 -11.84 10.85 -11.31
N ASP A 221 -12.30 11.51 -12.37
CA ASP A 221 -13.61 12.16 -12.40
C ASP A 221 -14.77 11.16 -12.32
N LYS A 222 -14.57 9.96 -12.86
CA LYS A 222 -15.61 8.91 -12.94
C LYS A 222 -15.54 7.95 -11.76
N VAL A 223 -14.33 7.65 -11.30
CA VAL A 223 -14.08 6.67 -10.26
C VAL A 223 -13.57 7.40 -9.03
N LYS A 224 -14.41 7.43 -7.99
CA LYS A 224 -14.00 7.89 -6.66
C LYS A 224 -13.06 6.85 -6.04
N LEU A 225 -11.78 7.02 -6.31
CA LEU A 225 -10.72 6.42 -5.52
C LEU A 225 -10.69 7.12 -4.17
N LYS A 226 -10.52 6.34 -3.13
CA LYS A 226 -10.36 6.86 -1.78
C LYS A 226 -8.89 7.17 -1.46
N ALA A 227 -7.95 6.55 -2.17
CA ALA A 227 -6.51 6.78 -2.02
C ALA A 227 -6.16 8.26 -2.29
N PRO A 228 -5.15 8.83 -1.60
CA PRO A 228 -4.78 10.24 -1.70
C PRO A 228 -3.97 10.53 -3.00
N ILE A 229 -4.60 10.32 -4.16
CA ILE A 229 -3.96 10.46 -5.49
C ILE A 229 -3.39 11.86 -5.71
N TYR A 230 -4.10 12.90 -5.27
CA TYR A 230 -3.67 14.29 -5.45
C TYR A 230 -2.44 14.63 -4.60
N GLU A 231 -2.41 14.19 -3.34
CA GLU A 231 -1.23 14.31 -2.45
C GLU A 231 -0.01 13.60 -3.07
N TRP A 232 -0.20 12.40 -3.61
CA TRP A 232 0.87 11.67 -4.30
C TRP A 232 1.33 12.35 -5.59
N ALA A 233 0.45 13.10 -6.26
CA ALA A 233 0.83 13.90 -7.41
C ALA A 233 1.68 15.11 -7.00
N GLU A 234 1.31 15.79 -5.91
CA GLU A 234 2.06 16.90 -5.33
C GLU A 234 3.44 16.46 -4.83
N ASN A 235 3.53 15.27 -4.23
CA ASN A 235 4.79 14.65 -3.81
C ASN A 235 5.62 14.07 -4.97
N GLY A 236 5.15 14.18 -6.21
CA GLY A 236 5.87 13.74 -7.40
C GLY A 236 5.95 12.22 -7.59
N LEU A 237 5.11 11.44 -6.90
CA LEU A 237 5.04 9.97 -7.06
C LEU A 237 4.22 9.54 -8.29
N LEU A 238 3.34 10.43 -8.75
CA LEU A 238 2.55 10.23 -9.97
C LEU A 238 2.28 11.55 -10.70
N THR A 239 1.90 11.47 -11.97
CA THR A 239 1.45 12.61 -12.78
C THR A 239 0.01 12.42 -13.22
N ILE A 240 -0.84 13.42 -12.97
CA ILE A 240 -2.21 13.43 -13.47
C ILE A 240 -2.22 14.06 -14.88
N VAL A 241 -2.68 13.30 -15.88
CA VAL A 241 -2.77 13.74 -17.28
C VAL A 241 -4.22 14.02 -17.69
N ASP A 242 -4.47 15.18 -18.31
CA ASP A 242 -5.78 15.60 -18.80
C ASP A 242 -5.92 15.33 -20.31
N GLU A 243 -5.87 14.04 -20.66
CA GLU A 243 -5.84 13.56 -22.04
C GLU A 243 -6.90 12.47 -22.29
N PRO A 244 -7.29 12.21 -23.56
CA PRO A 244 -8.24 11.14 -23.90
C PRO A 244 -7.72 9.73 -23.59
N VAL A 245 -6.41 9.55 -23.53
CA VAL A 245 -5.67 8.38 -23.07
C VAL A 245 -4.31 8.86 -22.57
N ILE A 246 -3.65 8.11 -21.69
CA ILE A 246 -2.24 8.37 -21.35
C ILE A 246 -1.45 8.20 -22.65
N ASN A 247 -0.77 9.26 -23.09
CA ASN A 247 0.08 9.21 -24.28
C ASN A 247 1.40 8.48 -23.99
N ILE A 248 1.88 7.68 -24.95
CA ILE A 248 3.14 6.94 -24.82
C ILE A 248 4.36 7.88 -24.69
N SER A 249 4.28 9.11 -25.20
CA SER A 249 5.33 10.13 -25.03
C SER A 249 5.69 10.37 -23.56
N HIS A 250 4.70 10.47 -22.66
CA HIS A 250 4.96 10.62 -21.22
C HIS A 250 5.81 9.48 -20.64
N ILE A 251 5.60 8.26 -21.14
CA ILE A 251 6.37 7.06 -20.74
C ILE A 251 7.79 7.13 -21.29
N VAL A 252 7.92 7.47 -22.58
CA VAL A 252 9.21 7.59 -23.28
C VAL A 252 10.06 8.68 -22.63
N ASP A 253 9.50 9.88 -22.44
CA ASP A 253 10.18 11.03 -21.83
C ASP A 253 10.69 10.71 -20.42
N TRP A 254 9.90 9.96 -19.65
CA TRP A 254 10.32 9.51 -18.33
C TRP A 254 11.54 8.58 -18.40
N PHE A 255 11.52 7.57 -19.28
CA PHE A 255 12.67 6.67 -19.46
C PHE A 255 13.89 7.39 -20.02
N VAL A 256 13.73 8.34 -20.94
CA VAL A 256 14.83 9.17 -21.46
C VAL A 256 15.49 9.95 -20.33
N LYS A 257 14.69 10.64 -19.49
CA LYS A 257 15.19 11.34 -18.31
C LYS A 257 15.88 10.40 -17.33
N MET A 258 15.33 9.21 -17.11
CA MET A 258 15.94 8.21 -16.24
C MET A 258 17.25 7.65 -16.81
N ARG A 259 17.37 7.49 -18.13
CA ARG A 259 18.60 7.06 -18.80
C ARG A 259 19.73 8.06 -18.61
N GLU A 260 19.44 9.36 -18.65
CA GLU A 260 20.45 10.40 -18.39
C GLU A 260 21.00 10.33 -16.95
N MET A 261 20.16 9.99 -15.98
CA MET A 261 20.57 9.91 -14.56
C MET A 261 21.19 8.56 -14.17
N TYR A 262 20.65 7.46 -14.72
CA TYR A 262 20.92 6.10 -14.23
C TYR A 262 21.41 5.14 -15.32
N GLY A 263 21.55 5.56 -16.57
CA GLY A 263 22.09 4.70 -17.64
C GLY A 263 21.19 3.51 -18.03
N VAL A 264 19.89 3.55 -17.72
CA VAL A 264 18.96 2.48 -18.10
C VAL A 264 18.85 2.35 -19.63
N ASN A 265 19.08 1.14 -20.14
CA ASN A 265 18.99 0.85 -21.57
C ASN A 265 17.97 -0.24 -21.90
N THR A 266 17.62 -1.08 -20.93
CA THR A 266 16.70 -2.20 -21.12
C THR A 266 15.41 -1.97 -20.35
N ILE A 267 14.29 -2.14 -21.03
CA ILE A 267 12.94 -2.01 -20.46
C ILE A 267 12.21 -3.34 -20.64
N VAL A 268 11.50 -3.76 -19.62
CA VAL A 268 10.65 -4.95 -19.63
C VAL A 268 9.20 -4.54 -19.54
N ALA A 269 8.40 -5.02 -20.50
CA ALA A 269 6.96 -4.79 -20.55
C ALA A 269 6.22 -6.11 -20.84
N ASP A 270 4.90 -6.13 -20.72
CA ASP A 270 4.10 -7.23 -21.24
C ASP A 270 3.80 -7.04 -22.74
N THR A 271 3.16 -8.04 -23.36
CA THR A 271 2.74 -7.95 -24.76
C THR A 271 1.54 -7.03 -24.99
N PHE A 272 0.97 -6.42 -23.95
CA PHE A 272 -0.24 -5.64 -24.11
C PHE A 272 0.09 -4.32 -24.83
N ARG A 273 -0.51 -4.10 -26.01
CA ARG A 273 -0.23 -2.95 -26.88
C ARG A 273 1.26 -2.80 -27.24
N LEU A 274 1.96 -3.94 -27.31
CA LEU A 274 3.40 -4.01 -27.60
C LEU A 274 3.80 -3.17 -28.82
N ASP A 275 3.01 -3.18 -29.89
CA ASP A 275 3.35 -2.46 -31.13
C ASP A 275 3.56 -0.95 -30.91
N LEU A 276 2.71 -0.32 -30.09
CA LEU A 276 2.81 1.12 -29.78
C LEU A 276 4.02 1.42 -28.89
N VAL A 277 4.20 0.61 -27.85
CA VAL A 277 5.27 0.77 -26.86
C VAL A 277 6.64 0.53 -27.49
N LYS A 278 6.75 -0.55 -28.27
CA LYS A 278 7.96 -0.99 -28.93
C LYS A 278 8.48 0.05 -29.91
N THR A 279 7.65 0.50 -30.84
CA THR A 279 8.08 1.49 -31.84
C THR A 279 8.55 2.79 -31.19
N ALA A 280 7.86 3.26 -30.15
CA ALA A 280 8.20 4.51 -29.49
C ALA A 280 9.52 4.42 -28.68
N LEU A 281 9.72 3.33 -27.92
CA LEU A 281 10.93 3.15 -27.10
C LEU A 281 12.16 2.77 -27.93
N GLU A 282 12.02 1.92 -28.95
CA GLU A 282 13.13 1.55 -29.83
C GLU A 282 13.60 2.73 -30.69
N ALA A 283 12.70 3.65 -31.06
CA ALA A 283 13.06 4.89 -31.77
C ALA A 283 14.01 5.78 -30.95
N GLU A 284 13.87 5.77 -29.61
CA GLU A 284 14.78 6.44 -28.68
C GLU A 284 16.02 5.60 -28.32
N GLY A 285 16.16 4.40 -28.87
CA GLY A 285 17.32 3.52 -28.68
C GLY A 285 17.25 2.60 -27.45
N PHE A 286 16.08 2.40 -26.85
CA PHE A 286 15.91 1.43 -25.77
C PHE A 286 15.79 0.00 -26.31
N THR A 287 16.32 -0.96 -25.55
CA THR A 287 16.09 -2.39 -25.78
C THR A 287 14.83 -2.84 -25.04
N LEU A 288 13.81 -3.30 -25.76
CA LEU A 288 12.58 -3.77 -25.15
C LEU A 288 12.52 -5.30 -25.06
N LEU A 289 12.40 -5.81 -23.84
CA LEU A 289 12.08 -7.22 -23.56
C LEU A 289 10.59 -7.33 -23.24
N TYR A 290 9.92 -8.34 -23.81
CA TYR A 290 8.49 -8.48 -23.65
C TYR A 290 8.06 -9.84 -23.10
N ILE A 291 7.11 -9.78 -22.18
CA ILE A 291 6.53 -10.91 -21.49
C ILE A 291 5.30 -11.38 -22.26
N ARG A 292 5.38 -12.56 -22.89
CA ARG A 292 4.25 -13.14 -23.65
C ARG A 292 3.14 -13.69 -22.76
N ASN A 293 3.47 -14.17 -21.56
CA ASN A 293 2.50 -14.72 -20.63
C ASN A 293 2.79 -14.22 -19.20
N PRO A 294 2.21 -13.07 -18.80
CA PRO A 294 2.42 -12.49 -17.47
C PRO A 294 2.08 -13.44 -16.33
N LYS A 295 1.04 -14.27 -16.49
CA LYS A 295 0.60 -15.24 -15.48
C LYS A 295 1.65 -16.32 -15.22
N ALA A 296 2.39 -16.76 -16.24
CA ALA A 296 3.47 -17.72 -16.06
C ALA A 296 4.62 -17.14 -15.23
N ILE A 297 4.88 -15.84 -15.39
CA ILE A 297 5.91 -15.13 -14.63
C ILE A 297 5.50 -14.94 -13.18
N HIS A 298 4.22 -14.66 -12.90
CA HIS A 298 3.72 -14.59 -11.53
C HIS A 298 4.06 -15.88 -10.76
N SER A 299 3.76 -17.04 -11.34
CA SER A 299 4.05 -18.32 -10.68
C SER A 299 5.54 -18.59 -10.53
N LEU A 300 6.36 -18.20 -11.52
CA LEU A 300 7.82 -18.35 -11.49
C LEU A 300 8.46 -17.48 -10.39
N LEU A 301 8.02 -16.23 -10.28
CA LEU A 301 8.62 -15.26 -9.35
C LEU A 301 8.02 -15.31 -7.95
N ALA A 302 6.85 -15.93 -7.74
CA ALA A 302 6.19 -15.89 -6.44
C ALA A 302 7.04 -16.37 -5.26
N PRO A 303 7.77 -17.50 -5.33
CA PRO A 303 8.67 -17.92 -4.25
C PRO A 303 9.77 -16.90 -3.96
N ARG A 304 10.30 -16.26 -5.02
CA ARG A 304 11.34 -15.24 -4.91
C ARG A 304 10.78 -13.98 -4.25
N VAL A 305 9.62 -13.49 -4.69
CA VAL A 305 8.97 -12.31 -4.12
C VAL A 305 8.67 -12.52 -2.63
N GLU A 306 8.14 -13.68 -2.25
CA GLU A 306 7.89 -14.04 -0.84
C GLU A 306 9.16 -14.03 -0.01
N THR A 307 10.25 -14.60 -0.54
CA THR A 307 11.56 -14.60 0.13
C THR A 307 12.10 -13.18 0.30
N LEU A 308 11.99 -12.34 -0.73
CA LEU A 308 12.49 -10.97 -0.70
C LEU A 308 11.73 -10.08 0.30
N PHE A 309 10.40 -10.23 0.42
CA PHE A 309 9.62 -9.51 1.44
C PHE A 309 9.96 -9.99 2.85
N ALA A 310 10.00 -11.31 3.08
CA ALA A 310 10.31 -11.87 4.39
C ALA A 310 11.69 -11.41 4.90
N ASN A 311 12.69 -11.42 4.01
CA ASN A 311 14.06 -10.98 4.33
C ASN A 311 14.22 -9.46 4.37
N GLY A 312 13.21 -8.67 4.01
CA GLY A 312 13.32 -7.21 3.93
C GLY A 312 14.29 -6.73 2.85
N GLN A 313 14.44 -7.50 1.77
CA GLN A 313 15.36 -7.23 0.66
C GLN A 313 14.76 -6.36 -0.44
N ILE A 314 13.54 -5.85 -0.27
CA ILE A 314 12.89 -4.93 -1.21
C ILE A 314 12.87 -3.53 -0.58
N ILE A 315 13.29 -2.52 -1.34
CA ILE A 315 13.28 -1.12 -0.92
C ILE A 315 12.49 -0.29 -1.94
N PHE A 316 11.35 0.26 -1.51
CA PHE A 316 10.54 1.22 -2.26
C PHE A 316 10.83 2.68 -1.87
N GLY A 317 11.51 2.88 -0.74
CA GLY A 317 11.73 4.20 -0.16
C GLY A 317 10.45 4.81 0.41
N ASP A 318 10.42 6.15 0.53
CA ASP A 318 9.20 6.87 0.92
C ASP A 318 8.19 6.95 -0.22
N ASN A 319 7.59 5.81 -0.56
CA ASN A 319 6.63 5.69 -1.64
C ASN A 319 5.34 4.99 -1.16
N PRO A 320 4.41 5.74 -0.51
CA PRO A 320 3.12 5.21 -0.08
C PRO A 320 2.26 4.70 -1.25
N LEU A 321 2.42 5.27 -2.45
CA LEU A 321 1.73 4.77 -3.66
C LEU A 321 2.14 3.33 -3.98
N MET A 322 3.43 3.00 -3.89
CA MET A 322 3.94 1.66 -4.17
C MET A 322 3.52 0.64 -3.09
N ARG A 323 3.51 1.04 -1.81
CA ARG A 323 2.97 0.22 -0.72
C ARG A 323 1.47 -0.03 -0.89
N TRP A 324 0.72 1.00 -1.30
CA TRP A 324 -0.70 0.87 -1.63
C TRP A 324 -0.94 -0.10 -2.80
N TYR A 325 -0.17 -0.02 -3.90
CA TYR A 325 -0.27 -1.00 -4.99
C TYR A 325 -0.02 -2.42 -4.50
N THR A 326 1.04 -2.61 -3.71
CA THR A 326 1.44 -3.93 -3.18
C THR A 326 0.35 -4.52 -2.29
N ASN A 327 -0.22 -3.72 -1.39
CA ASN A 327 -1.31 -4.16 -0.52
C ASN A 327 -2.63 -4.42 -1.27
N ASN A 328 -2.81 -3.84 -2.46
CA ASN A 328 -3.98 -4.10 -3.29
C ASN A 328 -3.90 -5.42 -4.08
N VAL A 329 -2.74 -6.08 -4.09
CA VAL A 329 -2.56 -7.37 -4.75
C VAL A 329 -3.24 -8.48 -3.96
N TYR A 330 -3.96 -9.33 -4.68
CA TYR A 330 -4.56 -10.57 -4.21
C TYR A 330 -3.78 -11.75 -4.80
N VAL A 331 -3.20 -12.58 -3.94
CA VAL A 331 -2.54 -13.82 -4.36
C VAL A 331 -3.59 -14.90 -4.53
N HIS A 332 -3.82 -15.32 -5.77
CA HIS A 332 -4.68 -16.45 -6.08
C HIS A 332 -3.85 -17.70 -6.29
N ILE A 333 -3.99 -18.67 -5.38
CA ILE A 333 -3.41 -20.00 -5.53
C ILE A 333 -4.39 -20.86 -6.34
N LYS A 334 -3.95 -21.32 -7.51
CA LYS A 334 -4.70 -22.24 -8.37
C LYS A 334 -4.71 -23.66 -7.79
N LYS A 335 -5.58 -24.51 -8.34
CA LYS A 335 -5.70 -25.92 -7.96
C LYS A 335 -4.42 -26.74 -8.15
N ASP A 336 -3.54 -26.31 -9.05
CA ASP A 336 -2.25 -26.91 -9.34
C ASP A 336 -1.11 -26.35 -8.46
N GLY A 337 -1.41 -25.45 -7.51
CA GLY A 337 -0.43 -24.81 -6.63
C GLY A 337 0.23 -23.56 -7.21
N ASN A 338 -0.02 -23.23 -8.49
CA ASN A 338 0.53 -22.04 -9.13
C ASN A 338 -0.10 -20.76 -8.57
N LYS A 339 0.73 -19.74 -8.33
CA LYS A 339 0.29 -18.43 -7.81
C LYS A 339 0.08 -17.43 -8.94
N GLU A 340 -1.01 -16.68 -8.87
CA GLU A 340 -1.29 -15.51 -9.71
C GLU A 340 -1.48 -14.26 -8.85
N TYR A 341 -0.97 -13.12 -9.32
CA TYR A 341 -1.20 -11.82 -8.70
C TYR A 341 -2.35 -11.12 -9.39
N LEU A 342 -3.49 -11.04 -8.70
CA LEU A 342 -4.71 -10.41 -9.17
C LEU A 342 -4.99 -9.11 -8.38
N LYS A 343 -5.97 -8.34 -8.84
CA LYS A 343 -6.46 -7.16 -8.14
C LYS A 343 -7.51 -7.58 -7.10
N LYS A 344 -7.49 -7.03 -5.89
CA LYS A 344 -8.56 -7.23 -4.88
C LYS A 344 -9.93 -6.72 -5.35
N ASP A 345 -9.93 -5.67 -6.18
CA ASP A 345 -11.11 -5.11 -6.84
C ASP A 345 -10.68 -4.56 -8.20
N GLU A 346 -11.37 -4.94 -9.27
CA GLU A 346 -10.97 -4.64 -10.64
C GLU A 346 -10.92 -3.12 -10.95
N PHE A 347 -11.76 -2.33 -10.27
CA PHE A 347 -11.97 -0.91 -10.60
C PHE A 347 -11.28 0.04 -9.60
N LYS A 348 -11.38 -0.25 -8.29
CA LYS A 348 -10.93 0.65 -7.22
C LYS A 348 -9.55 0.31 -6.68
N ARG A 349 -9.08 -0.93 -6.84
CA ARG A 349 -7.81 -1.41 -6.29
C ARG A 349 -6.82 -1.60 -7.44
N LYS A 350 -5.92 -0.63 -7.60
CA LYS A 350 -4.90 -0.66 -8.65
C LYS A 350 -3.66 -1.39 -8.15
N THR A 351 -2.89 -1.97 -9.07
CA THR A 351 -1.70 -2.79 -8.77
C THR A 351 -0.57 -2.54 -9.78
N ASP A 352 -0.69 -1.47 -10.55
CA ASP A 352 0.01 -1.26 -11.81
C ASP A 352 1.53 -1.08 -11.55
N GLY A 353 1.90 -0.34 -10.48
CA GLY A 353 3.29 -0.24 -10.03
C GLY A 353 3.89 -1.57 -9.57
N PHE A 354 3.09 -2.44 -8.94
CA PHE A 354 3.52 -3.79 -8.57
C PHE A 354 3.74 -4.69 -9.79
N GLN A 355 2.89 -4.60 -10.82
CA GLN A 355 3.09 -5.36 -12.06
C GLN A 355 4.35 -4.88 -12.80
N ALA A 356 4.58 -3.56 -12.88
CA ALA A 356 5.81 -3.01 -13.44
C ALA A 356 7.07 -3.50 -12.69
N PHE A 357 7.01 -3.58 -11.36
CA PHE A 357 8.07 -4.17 -10.53
C PHE A 357 8.31 -5.65 -10.86
N ILE A 358 7.25 -6.46 -10.95
CA ILE A 358 7.34 -7.89 -11.30
C ILE A 358 7.94 -8.07 -12.71
N HIS A 359 7.59 -7.20 -13.66
CA HIS A 359 8.17 -7.23 -15.01
C HIS A 359 9.69 -6.98 -14.96
N ALA A 360 10.15 -5.96 -14.25
CA ALA A 360 11.58 -5.71 -14.09
C ALA A 360 12.30 -6.84 -13.34
N LEU A 361 11.68 -7.37 -12.28
CA LEU A 361 12.24 -8.45 -11.45
C LEU A 361 12.49 -9.73 -12.24
N TRP A 362 11.67 -10.00 -13.26
CA TRP A 362 11.85 -11.16 -14.15
C TRP A 362 13.21 -11.16 -14.87
N GLN A 363 13.74 -9.99 -15.19
CA GLN A 363 15.04 -9.84 -15.88
C GLN A 363 16.16 -9.39 -14.95
N ALA A 364 15.89 -9.29 -13.64
CA ALA A 364 16.87 -8.83 -12.66
C ALA A 364 18.17 -9.65 -12.75
N ASP A 365 18.11 -10.98 -12.73
CA ASP A 365 19.31 -11.83 -12.68
C ASP A 365 20.10 -11.85 -14.00
N ASN A 366 19.46 -11.48 -15.12
CA ASN A 366 20.11 -11.50 -16.44
C ASN A 366 20.80 -10.18 -16.77
N ILE A 367 20.44 -9.09 -16.08
CA ILE A 367 20.89 -7.73 -16.41
C ILE A 367 21.61 -7.08 -15.23
N LEU A 368 21.13 -7.32 -14.01
CA LEU A 368 21.74 -6.81 -12.79
C LEU A 368 22.80 -7.81 -12.33
N GLU A 369 23.85 -7.98 -13.11
CA GLU A 369 25.06 -8.65 -12.64
C GLU A 369 25.70 -7.81 -11.53
N GLU A 370 26.20 -8.47 -10.49
CA GLU A 370 27.00 -7.79 -9.48
C GLU A 370 28.26 -7.25 -10.16
N GLU A 371 28.41 -5.92 -10.20
CA GLU A 371 29.73 -5.34 -10.34
C GLU A 371 30.57 -5.87 -9.18
N VAL A 372 31.42 -6.86 -9.46
CA VAL A 372 32.50 -7.25 -8.57
C VAL A 372 33.29 -5.97 -8.32
N GLU A 373 33.23 -5.47 -7.10
CA GLU A 373 33.95 -4.28 -6.67
C GLU A 373 35.44 -4.55 -6.92
N PHE A 374 35.93 -4.08 -8.07
CA PHE A 374 37.34 -4.22 -8.45
C PHE A 374 38.10 -3.32 -7.49
N MET A 375 38.59 -3.91 -6.40
CA MET A 375 39.47 -3.26 -5.44
C MET A 375 40.79 -2.91 -6.16
N LEU A 376 40.80 -1.78 -6.86
CA LEU A 376 41.99 -1.16 -7.45
C LEU A 376 43.04 -0.74 -6.40
N HIS A 377 42.76 -0.97 -5.12
CA HIS A 377 43.61 -0.56 -4.01
C HIS A 377 44.81 -1.49 -3.73
N GLU A 378 44.93 -2.62 -4.45
CA GLU A 378 46.05 -3.57 -4.30
C GLU A 378 47.04 -3.59 -5.48
N ILE A 379 46.94 -2.65 -6.43
CA ILE A 379 47.99 -2.48 -7.45
C ILE A 379 49.01 -1.48 -6.94
N ASP A 380 50.04 -1.98 -6.24
CA ASP A 380 51.29 -1.25 -6.04
C ASP A 380 51.97 -1.12 -7.42
N PHE A 381 52.12 0.12 -7.90
CA PHE A 381 52.82 0.46 -9.14
C PHE A 381 54.34 0.51 -8.96
#